data_AF-A0A7M7JIM2-F1
#
_entry.id   AF-A0A7M7JIM2-F1
#
_cell.length_a   1.000
_cell.length_b   1.000
_cell.length_c   1.000
_cell.angle_alpha   90.00
_cell.angle_beta   90.00
_cell.angle_gamma   90.00
#
_symmetry.space_group_name_H-M   'P 1'
#
loop_
_entity.id
_entity.type
_entity.pdbx_description
1 polymer ?
#
loop_
_entity_poly.entity_id
_entity_poly.type
_entity_poly.pdbx_seq_one_letter_code
_entity_poly.pdbx_strand_id
1 'polypeptide(L)'
;MSSSGGVKLADLCADCCAADPSWASLSLGVLLCSRCALIHFSLGRHISQIVCLNEKLPTRQRELLDVLSTRNINSVWEHYLLDSNFTGGCRKPPPNDQSLHPTRSAFIKSKYVLMNFMERLSHDTNELQVNIRLMTNLRTNDVDESLKLILQGADVRFVHPETGQTQLHAAVLASQPLQVELLLIHGADPRVEDGSGHSALDVARAACRPDLISQMMTALNQLSDSLQSFVTSIGGQMLANSPPPLQLDDEVRTELCKDLYDEVERREIQSQMNCDEVPFLPVNPAFASIRNQSRQKLARLNRQELAALIVLCVGQERLSAHNSCSGSVGGGVRLPDDDDEPLYDSVCGDDDITIVTEEVEETMAASAAETPTEWLTASPPSPAPTLQSVPPPVAEAPSFFPNLIVKTDEITKRTHALLVAAKTQNDASYLSICKQIRCSVLEMSYLLPHSYPEPACHSALQNIIRAADDLVNNCECLLNGDKAENAQKIIKLVFTVAHGVKTFVISFPHLRNTQPPV
;
A
#
# COMPACT_ATOMS: atom_id res chain seq x y z
N MET A 1 -25.78 19.40 -41.07
CA MET A 1 -24.67 18.64 -41.70
C MET A 1 -23.87 18.06 -40.55
N SER A 2 -23.79 16.75 -40.44
CA SER A 2 -23.22 16.07 -39.27
C SER A 2 -21.71 16.29 -39.23
N SER A 3 -21.21 16.94 -38.17
CA SER A 3 -19.78 17.04 -37.92
C SER A 3 -19.26 15.66 -37.50
N SER A 4 -18.59 14.98 -38.42
CA SER A 4 -17.78 13.80 -38.15
C SER A 4 -16.58 14.19 -37.28
N GLY A 5 -16.82 14.31 -35.97
CA GLY A 5 -15.76 14.52 -34.99
C GLY A 5 -14.87 13.29 -34.94
N GLY A 6 -13.61 13.43 -35.36
CA GLY A 6 -12.60 12.43 -35.07
C GLY A 6 -12.42 12.36 -33.56
N VAL A 7 -12.65 11.17 -32.99
CA VAL A 7 -12.39 10.88 -31.57
C VAL A 7 -10.93 11.25 -31.28
N LYS A 8 -10.68 12.14 -30.31
CA LYS A 8 -9.31 12.49 -29.95
C LYS A 8 -8.71 11.29 -29.22
N LEU A 9 -7.39 11.12 -29.31
CA LEU A 9 -6.71 10.04 -28.59
C LEU A 9 -6.93 10.12 -27.07
N ALA A 10 -7.22 11.34 -26.56
CA ALA A 10 -7.57 11.64 -25.18
C ALA A 10 -8.93 11.07 -24.73
N ASP A 11 -9.81 10.62 -25.64
CA ASP A 11 -11.16 10.13 -25.32
C ASP A 11 -11.24 8.59 -25.36
N LEU A 12 -10.10 7.89 -25.23
CA LEU A 12 -9.99 6.43 -25.31
C LEU A 12 -9.41 5.82 -24.02
N CYS A 13 -9.94 4.67 -23.63
CA CYS A 13 -9.37 3.81 -22.60
C CYS A 13 -7.94 3.39 -22.95
N ALA A 14 -6.98 3.68 -22.09
CA ALA A 14 -5.55 3.45 -22.33
C ALA A 14 -5.21 1.97 -22.62
N ASP A 15 -5.95 1.01 -22.04
CA ASP A 15 -5.60 -0.41 -22.09
C ASP A 15 -6.25 -1.19 -23.22
N CYS A 16 -7.52 -0.90 -23.54
CA CYS A 16 -8.27 -1.62 -24.57
C CYS A 16 -8.78 -0.74 -25.72
N CYS A 17 -8.48 0.56 -25.72
CA CYS A 17 -8.90 1.53 -26.73
C CYS A 17 -10.43 1.61 -26.94
N ALA A 18 -11.23 1.22 -25.93
CA ALA A 18 -12.66 1.49 -25.91
C ALA A 18 -12.91 3.00 -25.76
N ALA A 19 -13.90 3.53 -26.48
CA ALA A 19 -14.31 4.93 -26.39
C ALA A 19 -14.98 5.25 -25.05
N ASP A 20 -15.10 6.55 -24.78
CA ASP A 20 -15.85 7.13 -23.66
C ASP A 20 -15.46 6.54 -22.28
N PRO A 21 -14.16 6.65 -21.88
CA PRO A 21 -13.73 6.24 -20.55
C PRO A 21 -14.45 7.07 -19.48
N SER A 22 -15.02 6.38 -18.49
CA SER A 22 -15.75 6.97 -17.36
C SER A 22 -14.96 6.96 -16.05
N TRP A 23 -13.76 6.38 -16.07
CA TRP A 23 -12.86 6.23 -14.93
C TRP A 23 -11.46 6.73 -15.30
N ALA A 24 -10.66 7.04 -14.28
CA ALA A 24 -9.24 7.32 -14.46
C ALA A 24 -8.43 6.72 -13.31
N SER A 25 -7.13 6.55 -13.54
CA SER A 25 -6.16 6.30 -12.48
C SER A 25 -5.27 7.53 -12.28
N LEU A 26 -5.43 8.20 -11.13
CA LEU A 26 -4.67 9.42 -10.78
C LEU A 26 -3.16 9.15 -10.76
N SER A 27 -2.73 8.11 -10.05
CA SER A 27 -1.32 7.71 -9.90
C SER A 27 -0.63 7.21 -11.17
N LEU A 28 -1.38 7.04 -12.27
CA LEU A 28 -0.88 6.51 -13.53
C LEU A 28 -1.11 7.48 -14.72
N GLY A 29 -1.92 8.53 -14.52
CA GLY A 29 -2.26 9.51 -15.56
C GLY A 29 -3.21 9.02 -16.66
N VAL A 30 -3.82 7.83 -16.52
CA VAL A 30 -4.56 7.16 -17.61
C VAL A 30 -6.07 7.18 -17.42
N LEU A 31 -6.80 7.30 -18.54
CA LEU A 31 -8.25 7.13 -18.59
C LEU A 31 -8.63 5.68 -18.91
N LEU A 32 -9.71 5.20 -18.31
CA LEU A 32 -10.11 3.79 -18.28
C LEU A 32 -11.61 3.64 -18.54
N CYS A 33 -12.00 2.64 -19.33
CA CYS A 33 -13.39 2.17 -19.36
C CYS A 33 -13.68 1.32 -18.12
N SER A 34 -14.95 1.20 -17.71
CA SER A 34 -15.35 0.48 -16.48
C SER A 34 -14.75 -0.93 -16.36
N ARG A 35 -14.62 -1.66 -17.47
CA ARG A 35 -14.03 -3.02 -17.48
C ARG A 35 -12.53 -3.04 -17.16
N CYS A 36 -11.78 -2.01 -17.54
CA CYS A 36 -10.36 -1.91 -17.17
C CYS A 36 -10.21 -1.35 -15.75
N ALA A 37 -11.08 -0.40 -15.37
CA ALA A 37 -11.14 0.16 -14.03
C ALA A 37 -11.38 -0.91 -12.94
N LEU A 38 -12.25 -1.90 -13.17
CA LEU A 38 -12.45 -3.05 -12.27
C LEU A 38 -11.15 -3.83 -12.01
N ILE A 39 -10.36 -4.06 -13.06
CA ILE A 39 -9.09 -4.79 -12.93
C ILE A 39 -8.06 -3.92 -12.20
N HIS A 40 -7.96 -2.62 -12.51
CA HIS A 40 -7.12 -1.69 -11.76
C HIS A 40 -7.48 -1.63 -10.28
N PHE A 41 -8.78 -1.58 -9.96
CA PHE A 41 -9.29 -1.62 -8.60
C PHE A 41 -8.85 -2.91 -7.87
N SER A 42 -8.81 -4.05 -8.57
CA SER A 42 -8.28 -5.31 -8.03
C SER A 42 -6.76 -5.33 -7.80
N LEU A 43 -5.99 -4.39 -8.38
CA LEU A 43 -4.55 -4.23 -8.07
C LEU A 43 -4.35 -3.49 -6.74
N GLY A 44 -5.26 -2.58 -6.41
CA GLY A 44 -5.23 -1.77 -5.20
C GLY A 44 -4.49 -0.44 -5.36
N ARG A 45 -4.78 0.47 -4.42
CA ARG A 45 -4.39 1.90 -4.44
C ARG A 45 -2.89 2.16 -4.55
N HIS A 46 -2.07 1.25 -4.00
CA HIS A 46 -0.60 1.31 -4.06
C HIS A 46 -0.02 1.12 -5.48
N ILE A 47 -0.84 0.68 -6.45
CA ILE A 47 -0.51 0.64 -7.87
C ILE A 47 -1.39 1.64 -8.63
N SER A 48 -2.71 1.60 -8.40
CA SER A 48 -3.68 2.38 -9.18
C SER A 48 -4.71 3.05 -8.29
N GLN A 49 -4.61 4.37 -8.13
CA GLN A 49 -5.59 5.21 -7.44
C GLN A 49 -6.77 5.50 -8.38
N ILE A 50 -7.89 4.78 -8.24
CA ILE A 50 -9.02 4.82 -9.19
C ILE A 50 -10.06 5.86 -8.78
N VAL A 51 -10.51 6.66 -9.75
CA VAL A 51 -11.55 7.68 -9.56
C VAL A 51 -12.58 7.69 -10.68
N CYS A 52 -13.82 8.05 -10.36
CA CYS A 52 -14.90 8.24 -11.32
C CYS A 52 -14.84 9.66 -11.93
N LEU A 53 -14.90 9.77 -13.27
CA LEU A 53 -14.81 11.05 -13.98
C LEU A 53 -16.11 11.87 -13.93
N ASN A 54 -17.22 11.24 -13.59
CA ASN A 54 -18.52 11.90 -13.41
C ASN A 54 -18.65 12.57 -12.03
N GLU A 55 -17.80 12.20 -11.08
CA GLU A 55 -17.78 12.78 -9.74
C GLU A 55 -17.03 14.12 -9.67
N LYS A 56 -17.24 14.85 -8.58
CA LYS A 56 -16.58 16.14 -8.31
C LYS A 56 -15.13 15.93 -7.86
N LEU A 57 -14.26 15.64 -8.82
CA LEU A 57 -12.82 15.67 -8.62
C LEU A 57 -12.31 17.09 -8.27
N PRO A 58 -11.30 17.22 -7.39
CA PRO A 58 -10.54 18.46 -7.22
C PRO A 58 -10.05 19.01 -8.56
N THR A 59 -10.11 20.33 -8.74
CA THR A 59 -9.82 21.00 -10.02
C THR A 59 -8.45 20.62 -10.58
N ARG A 60 -7.41 20.57 -9.72
CA ARG A 60 -6.03 20.24 -10.13
C ARG A 60 -5.87 18.77 -10.55
N GLN A 61 -6.63 17.85 -9.96
CA GLN A 61 -6.62 16.43 -10.36
C GLN A 61 -7.24 16.25 -11.74
N ARG A 62 -8.35 16.92 -12.02
CA ARG A 62 -8.97 16.93 -13.36
C ARG A 62 -8.03 17.56 -14.39
N GLU A 63 -7.46 18.73 -14.08
CA GLU A 63 -6.50 19.43 -14.96
C GLU A 63 -5.25 18.57 -15.25
N LEU A 64 -4.71 17.87 -14.25
CA LEU A 64 -3.58 16.94 -14.42
C LEU A 64 -3.94 15.75 -15.33
N LEU A 65 -5.10 15.13 -15.13
CA LEU A 65 -5.59 14.05 -16.00
C LEU A 65 -5.82 14.51 -17.44
N ASP A 66 -6.39 15.70 -17.63
CA ASP A 66 -6.62 16.30 -18.96
C ASP A 66 -5.28 16.57 -19.68
N VAL A 67 -4.26 17.04 -18.97
CA VAL A 67 -2.91 17.25 -19.54
C VAL A 67 -2.22 15.93 -19.90
N LEU A 68 -2.17 14.96 -18.98
CA LEU A 68 -1.49 13.66 -19.22
C LEU A 68 -2.18 12.83 -20.31
N SER A 69 -3.51 12.84 -20.37
CA SER A 69 -4.27 12.16 -21.42
C SER A 69 -4.09 12.82 -22.79
N THR A 70 -4.14 14.16 -22.88
CA THR A 70 -3.96 14.87 -24.16
C THR A 70 -2.53 14.78 -24.72
N ARG A 71 -1.52 14.65 -23.85
CA ARG A 71 -0.11 14.45 -24.23
C ARG A 71 0.27 12.99 -24.48
N ASN A 72 -0.68 12.06 -24.37
CA ASN A 72 -0.48 10.62 -24.58
C ASN A 72 0.60 10.02 -23.66
N ILE A 73 0.45 10.22 -22.34
CA ILE A 73 1.29 9.58 -21.30
C ILE A 73 1.38 8.05 -21.45
N ASN A 74 0.39 7.44 -22.10
CA ASN A 74 0.37 6.03 -22.43
C ASN A 74 1.58 5.58 -23.30
N SER A 75 2.26 6.51 -23.99
CA SER A 75 3.55 6.26 -24.67
C SER A 75 4.71 5.92 -23.71
N VAL A 76 4.67 6.36 -22.46
CA VAL A 76 5.61 5.95 -21.40
C VAL A 76 5.31 4.51 -20.99
N TRP A 77 4.04 4.23 -20.66
CA TRP A 77 3.56 2.92 -20.22
C TRP A 77 3.69 1.81 -21.26
N GLU A 78 3.72 2.16 -22.54
CA GLU A 78 3.71 1.24 -23.67
C GLU A 78 4.88 1.46 -24.64
N HIS A 79 5.97 2.08 -24.17
CA HIS A 79 7.14 2.44 -24.98
C HIS A 79 7.60 1.30 -25.91
N TYR A 80 7.83 0.10 -25.37
CA TYR A 80 8.24 -1.06 -26.18
C TYR A 80 7.10 -1.65 -27.01
N LEU A 81 5.83 -1.50 -26.63
CA LEU A 81 4.70 -1.95 -27.46
C LEU A 81 4.52 -1.09 -28.72
N LEU A 82 5.06 0.13 -28.74
CA LEU A 82 5.09 1.02 -29.90
C LEU A 82 6.28 0.74 -30.84
N ASP A 83 7.32 0.03 -30.38
CA ASP A 83 8.44 -0.40 -31.22
C ASP A 83 8.00 -1.56 -32.13
N SER A 84 8.18 -1.37 -33.44
CA SER A 84 7.87 -2.39 -34.45
C SER A 84 8.74 -3.65 -34.33
N ASN A 85 9.87 -3.57 -33.61
CA ASN A 85 10.77 -4.70 -33.36
C ASN A 85 10.39 -5.52 -32.12
N PHE A 86 9.36 -5.14 -31.36
CA PHE A 86 9.00 -5.82 -30.11
C PHE A 86 8.40 -7.21 -30.33
N THR A 87 9.22 -8.24 -30.09
CA THR A 87 8.82 -9.66 -30.23
C THR A 87 8.07 -10.22 -29.01
N GLY A 88 7.67 -9.38 -28.04
CA GLY A 88 7.18 -9.81 -26.73
C GLY A 88 5.80 -10.49 -26.70
N GLY A 89 5.16 -10.72 -27.85
CA GLY A 89 3.93 -11.52 -28.00
C GLY A 89 2.64 -10.96 -27.38
N CYS A 90 2.75 -10.02 -26.44
CA CYS A 90 1.62 -9.37 -25.80
C CYS A 90 0.98 -8.33 -26.73
N ARG A 91 -0.35 -8.30 -26.80
CA ARG A 91 -1.14 -7.32 -27.57
C ARG A 91 -2.23 -6.75 -26.67
N LYS A 92 -2.67 -5.53 -26.96
CA LYS A 92 -3.82 -4.93 -26.26
C LYS A 92 -5.06 -5.82 -26.38
N PRO A 93 -5.85 -5.98 -25.31
CA PRO A 93 -7.18 -6.58 -25.40
C PRO A 93 -8.07 -5.75 -26.34
N PRO A 94 -8.90 -6.36 -27.20
CA PRO A 94 -9.76 -5.61 -28.10
C PRO A 94 -10.86 -4.87 -27.31
N PRO A 95 -11.32 -3.69 -27.78
CA PRO A 95 -12.29 -2.86 -27.06
C PRO A 95 -13.61 -3.59 -26.78
N ASN A 96 -14.03 -4.43 -27.74
CA ASN A 96 -15.29 -5.16 -27.68
C ASN A 96 -15.26 -6.39 -26.77
N ASP A 97 -14.09 -6.82 -26.26
CA ASP A 97 -13.99 -7.98 -25.37
C ASP A 97 -14.82 -7.78 -24.10
N GLN A 98 -15.87 -8.58 -23.90
CA GLN A 98 -16.63 -8.57 -22.66
C GLN A 98 -15.85 -9.20 -21.51
N SER A 99 -14.90 -10.11 -21.76
CA SER A 99 -14.23 -10.84 -20.70
C SER A 99 -13.18 -10.01 -19.96
N LEU A 100 -13.18 -10.07 -18.63
CA LEU A 100 -12.13 -9.49 -17.79
C LEU A 100 -10.88 -10.39 -17.74
N HIS A 101 -11.07 -11.72 -17.87
CA HIS A 101 -10.03 -12.72 -17.70
C HIS A 101 -9.99 -13.74 -18.87
N PRO A 102 -8.81 -14.31 -19.18
CA PRO A 102 -7.49 -13.93 -18.67
C PRO A 102 -6.92 -12.69 -19.38
N THR A 103 -7.34 -12.42 -20.62
CA THR A 103 -6.68 -11.49 -21.57
C THR A 103 -6.47 -10.09 -21.02
N ARG A 104 -7.55 -9.39 -20.64
CA ARG A 104 -7.48 -8.00 -20.15
C ARG A 104 -6.69 -7.92 -18.83
N SER A 105 -6.94 -8.83 -17.89
CA SER A 105 -6.21 -8.87 -16.62
C SER A 105 -4.71 -9.15 -16.77
N ALA A 106 -4.33 -10.06 -17.68
CA ALA A 106 -2.93 -10.37 -17.96
C ALA A 106 -2.19 -9.20 -18.61
N PHE A 107 -2.84 -8.48 -19.55
CA PHE A 107 -2.28 -7.29 -20.18
C PHE A 107 -2.06 -6.17 -19.15
N ILE A 108 -3.10 -5.82 -18.38
CA ILE A 108 -3.03 -4.75 -17.37
C ILE A 108 -1.97 -5.05 -16.30
N LYS A 109 -1.88 -6.30 -15.83
CA LYS A 109 -0.81 -6.72 -14.89
C LYS A 109 0.58 -6.62 -15.53
N SER A 110 0.74 -7.01 -16.79
CA SER A 110 2.01 -6.87 -17.51
C SER A 110 2.44 -5.40 -17.69
N LYS A 111 1.47 -4.51 -17.89
CA LYS A 111 1.67 -3.08 -18.11
C LYS A 111 2.06 -2.33 -16.84
N TYR A 112 1.26 -2.44 -15.78
CA TYR A 112 1.42 -1.59 -14.58
C TYR A 112 2.07 -2.30 -13.38
N VAL A 113 1.95 -3.62 -13.25
CA VAL A 113 2.55 -4.36 -12.11
C VAL A 113 3.95 -4.87 -12.45
N LEU A 114 4.14 -5.42 -13.65
CA LEU A 114 5.44 -5.91 -14.12
C LEU A 114 6.26 -4.84 -14.86
N MET A 115 5.61 -3.74 -15.28
CA MET A 115 6.22 -2.65 -16.04
C MET A 115 6.99 -3.16 -17.27
N ASN A 116 6.46 -4.18 -17.94
CA ASN A 116 7.16 -4.92 -19.01
C ASN A 116 7.36 -4.10 -20.30
N PHE A 117 6.58 -3.04 -20.49
CA PHE A 117 6.58 -2.24 -21.72
C PHE A 117 7.18 -0.84 -21.53
N MET A 118 7.59 -0.48 -20.31
CA MET A 118 8.25 0.80 -20.01
C MET A 118 9.75 0.75 -20.23
N GLU A 119 10.31 1.86 -20.72
CA GLU A 119 11.76 2.09 -20.75
C GLU A 119 12.31 2.15 -19.31
N ARG A 120 13.17 1.20 -18.97
CA ARG A 120 13.88 1.18 -17.68
C ARG A 120 15.18 1.97 -17.76
N LEU A 121 15.55 2.65 -16.68
CA LEU A 121 16.87 3.27 -16.55
C LEU A 121 17.98 2.21 -16.62
N SER A 122 19.15 2.58 -17.13
CA SER A 122 20.32 1.70 -17.15
C SER A 122 20.77 1.39 -15.71
N HIS A 123 21.31 0.19 -15.50
CA HIS A 123 21.77 -0.25 -14.17
C HIS A 123 22.87 0.64 -13.55
N ASP A 124 23.61 1.39 -14.38
CA ASP A 124 24.66 2.33 -13.93
C ASP A 124 24.10 3.72 -13.53
N THR A 125 22.78 3.93 -13.60
CA THR A 125 22.17 5.23 -13.29
C THR A 125 22.17 5.48 -11.79
N ASN A 126 22.88 6.52 -11.35
CA ASN A 126 22.93 6.91 -9.95
C ASN A 126 21.56 7.46 -9.49
N GLU A 127 20.97 6.88 -8.44
CA GLU A 127 19.69 7.30 -7.84
C GLU A 127 19.65 8.81 -7.52
N LEU A 128 20.76 9.38 -7.05
CA LEU A 128 20.88 10.82 -6.79
C LEU A 128 20.71 11.66 -8.07
N GLN A 129 21.23 11.19 -9.21
CA GLN A 129 21.08 11.90 -10.49
C GLN A 129 19.64 11.87 -11.00
N VAL A 130 18.92 10.75 -10.80
CA VAL A 130 17.49 10.65 -11.15
C VAL A 130 16.67 11.64 -10.32
N ASN A 131 16.93 11.69 -9.01
CA ASN A 131 16.25 12.61 -8.10
C ASN A 131 16.57 14.08 -8.39
N ILE A 132 17.82 14.44 -8.68
CA ILE A 132 18.21 15.80 -9.10
C ILE A 132 17.56 16.15 -10.46
N ARG A 133 17.46 15.20 -11.40
CA ARG A 133 16.80 15.40 -12.68
C ARG A 133 15.31 15.69 -12.50
N LEU A 134 14.61 14.94 -11.64
CA LEU A 134 13.21 15.21 -11.30
C LEU A 134 13.08 16.59 -10.61
N MET A 135 13.89 16.88 -9.59
CA MET A 135 13.91 18.18 -8.90
C MET A 135 14.15 19.37 -9.85
N THR A 136 14.94 19.17 -10.91
CA THR A 136 15.14 20.17 -11.97
C THR A 136 13.91 20.28 -12.86
N ASN A 137 13.31 19.16 -13.27
CA ASN A 137 12.14 19.12 -14.16
C ASN A 137 10.88 19.69 -13.49
N LEU A 138 10.72 19.51 -12.17
CA LEU A 138 9.64 20.07 -11.35
C LEU A 138 9.58 21.61 -11.36
N ARG A 139 10.61 22.28 -11.87
CA ARG A 139 10.63 23.73 -12.10
C ARG A 139 9.96 24.15 -13.42
N THR A 140 9.49 23.19 -14.20
CA THR A 140 8.84 23.35 -15.51
C THR A 140 7.42 22.79 -15.49
N ASN A 141 6.64 23.00 -16.56
CA ASN A 141 5.30 22.43 -16.73
C ASN A 141 5.29 21.12 -17.55
N ASP A 142 6.42 20.39 -17.56
CA ASP A 142 6.53 19.05 -18.13
C ASP A 142 6.18 18.00 -17.06
N VAL A 143 4.89 17.74 -16.88
CA VAL A 143 4.39 16.72 -15.95
C VAL A 143 4.60 15.30 -16.46
N ASP A 144 4.76 15.13 -17.77
CA ASP A 144 4.91 13.83 -18.42
C ASP A 144 6.31 13.25 -18.14
N GLU A 145 7.35 14.06 -18.28
CA GLU A 145 8.71 13.68 -17.89
C GLU A 145 8.84 13.54 -16.37
N SER A 146 8.15 14.38 -15.58
CA SER A 146 8.12 14.20 -14.12
C SER A 146 7.52 12.85 -13.73
N LEU A 147 6.36 12.49 -14.29
CA LEU A 147 5.73 11.19 -14.05
C LEU A 147 6.61 10.05 -14.57
N LYS A 148 7.21 10.17 -15.76
CA LYS A 148 8.18 9.18 -16.26
C LYS A 148 9.33 8.95 -15.28
N LEU A 149 9.92 10.00 -14.71
CA LEU A 149 11.01 9.89 -13.74
C LEU A 149 10.56 9.21 -12.44
N ILE A 150 9.39 9.55 -11.91
CA ILE A 150 8.78 8.87 -10.74
C ILE A 150 8.60 7.37 -11.03
N LEU A 151 8.03 7.04 -12.19
CA LEU A 151 7.81 5.66 -12.64
C LEU A 151 9.11 4.88 -12.90
N GLN A 152 10.19 5.58 -13.20
CA GLN A 152 11.54 5.03 -13.33
C GLN A 152 12.28 4.88 -11.99
N GLY A 153 11.66 5.25 -10.86
CA GLY A 153 12.20 5.07 -9.51
C GLY A 153 12.76 6.33 -8.85
N ALA A 154 12.44 7.53 -9.35
CA ALA A 154 12.72 8.76 -8.59
C ALA A 154 11.90 8.77 -7.29
N ASP A 155 12.55 9.05 -6.16
CA ASP A 155 11.91 9.11 -4.86
C ASP A 155 11.25 10.47 -4.65
N VAL A 156 9.91 10.50 -4.64
CA VAL A 156 9.10 11.70 -4.40
C VAL A 156 9.36 12.32 -3.01
N ARG A 157 9.89 11.54 -2.06
CA ARG A 157 10.26 12.00 -0.71
C ARG A 157 11.73 12.45 -0.61
N PHE A 158 12.47 12.43 -1.71
CA PHE A 158 13.88 12.83 -1.76
C PHE A 158 14.12 14.24 -1.20
N VAL A 159 15.15 14.34 -0.37
CA VAL A 159 15.64 15.57 0.27
C VAL A 159 17.03 15.87 -0.28
N HIS A 160 17.22 17.06 -0.84
CA HIS A 160 18.50 17.44 -1.44
C HIS A 160 19.61 17.60 -0.38
N PRO A 161 20.73 16.86 -0.46
CA PRO A 161 21.73 16.79 0.61
C PRO A 161 22.34 18.14 1.04
N GLU A 162 22.49 19.09 0.11
CA GLU A 162 23.15 20.37 0.39
C GLU A 162 22.20 21.47 0.87
N THR A 163 20.90 21.36 0.58
CA THR A 163 19.92 22.44 0.83
C THR A 163 18.79 22.01 1.77
N GLY A 164 18.67 20.71 2.05
CA GLY A 164 17.54 20.12 2.77
C GLY A 164 16.21 20.22 2.03
N GLN A 165 16.17 20.73 0.79
CA GLN A 165 14.90 20.94 0.08
C GLN A 165 14.32 19.62 -0.44
N THR A 166 13.05 19.38 -0.14
CA THR A 166 12.30 18.26 -0.74
C THR A 166 11.92 18.58 -2.19
N GLN A 167 11.55 17.56 -2.97
CA GLN A 167 11.02 17.76 -4.33
C GLN A 167 9.80 18.72 -4.37
N LEU A 168 8.94 18.67 -3.35
CA LEU A 168 7.78 19.54 -3.24
C LEU A 168 8.15 21.02 -3.06
N HIS A 169 9.24 21.32 -2.34
CA HIS A 169 9.76 22.69 -2.24
C HIS A 169 10.13 23.25 -3.61
N ALA A 170 10.79 22.46 -4.47
CA ALA A 170 11.18 22.91 -5.81
C ALA A 170 9.96 23.25 -6.68
N ALA A 171 8.91 22.42 -6.66
CA ALA A 171 7.66 22.65 -7.39
C ALA A 171 6.90 23.89 -6.86
N VAL A 172 6.81 24.05 -5.53
CA VAL A 172 6.20 25.22 -4.90
C VAL A 172 6.98 26.49 -5.22
N LEU A 173 8.30 26.51 -5.05
CA LEU A 173 9.17 27.65 -5.34
C LEU A 173 9.08 28.10 -6.81
N ALA A 174 8.90 27.15 -7.74
CA ALA A 174 8.70 27.42 -9.16
C ALA A 174 7.24 27.74 -9.56
N SER A 175 6.32 27.82 -8.58
CA SER A 175 4.89 28.09 -8.79
C SER A 175 4.20 27.10 -9.76
N GLN A 176 4.53 25.80 -9.69
CA GLN A 176 4.00 24.77 -10.61
C GLN A 176 2.86 23.94 -9.98
N PRO A 177 1.57 24.31 -10.13
CA PRO A 177 0.46 23.63 -9.45
C PRO A 177 0.25 22.18 -9.87
N LEU A 178 0.50 21.83 -11.14
CA LEU A 178 0.33 20.46 -11.63
C LEU A 178 1.48 19.54 -11.18
N GLN A 179 2.70 20.08 -11.06
CA GLN A 179 3.83 19.36 -10.46
C GLN A 179 3.58 19.12 -8.95
N VAL A 180 3.02 20.12 -8.25
CA VAL A 180 2.57 19.95 -6.86
C VAL A 180 1.50 18.85 -6.76
N GLU A 181 0.47 18.84 -7.63
CA GLU A 181 -0.57 17.79 -7.60
C GLU A 181 0.01 16.40 -7.83
N LEU A 182 0.89 16.26 -8.82
CA LEU A 182 1.55 15.00 -9.15
C LEU A 182 2.33 14.46 -7.94
N LEU A 183 3.15 15.30 -7.31
CA LEU A 183 3.92 14.91 -6.13
C LEU A 183 3.02 14.51 -4.94
N LEU A 184 1.92 15.23 -4.70
CA LEU A 184 0.95 14.91 -3.65
C LEU A 184 0.27 13.55 -3.88
N ILE A 185 -0.17 13.27 -5.13
CA ILE A 185 -0.73 11.97 -5.54
C ILE A 185 0.26 10.83 -5.29
N HIS A 186 1.55 11.06 -5.52
CA HIS A 186 2.62 10.08 -5.27
C HIS A 186 3.18 10.10 -3.82
N GLY A 187 2.56 10.84 -2.89
CA GLY A 187 2.85 10.74 -1.46
C GLY A 187 3.93 11.70 -0.93
N ALA A 188 4.20 12.82 -1.60
CA ALA A 188 4.96 13.92 -1.01
C ALA A 188 4.22 14.50 0.21
N ASP A 189 4.93 14.76 1.30
CA ASP A 189 4.37 15.35 2.52
C ASP A 189 4.69 16.86 2.60
N PRO A 190 3.68 17.75 2.54
CA PRO A 190 3.86 19.21 2.67
C PRO A 190 4.48 19.70 3.97
N ARG A 191 4.53 18.85 5.01
CA ARG A 191 4.98 19.22 6.37
C ARG A 191 6.47 19.00 6.61
N VAL A 192 7.18 18.33 5.70
CA VAL A 192 8.63 18.17 5.82
C VAL A 192 9.29 19.52 5.67
N GLU A 193 10.13 19.89 6.62
CA GLU A 193 10.89 21.13 6.65
C GLU A 193 12.17 21.02 5.79
N ASP A 194 12.59 22.12 5.17
CA ASP A 194 13.87 22.22 4.49
C ASP A 194 15.04 22.56 5.44
N GLY A 195 16.25 22.73 4.88
CA GLY A 195 17.44 23.08 5.66
C GLY A 195 17.38 24.45 6.35
N SER A 196 16.32 25.24 6.14
CA SER A 196 16.05 26.51 6.82
C SER A 196 14.91 26.42 7.85
N GLY A 197 14.34 25.23 8.09
CA GLY A 197 13.25 25.02 9.04
C GLY A 197 11.87 25.47 8.53
N HIS A 198 11.70 25.62 7.21
CA HIS A 198 10.41 25.98 6.62
C HIS A 198 9.81 24.78 5.89
N SER A 199 8.52 24.52 6.07
CA SER A 199 7.81 23.51 5.28
C SER A 199 7.43 24.05 3.88
N ALA A 200 7.09 23.16 2.95
CA ALA A 200 6.63 23.57 1.62
C ALA A 200 5.36 24.45 1.69
N LEU A 201 4.54 24.23 2.73
CA LEU A 201 3.35 25.04 3.02
C LEU A 201 3.72 26.45 3.50
N ASP A 202 4.78 26.60 4.31
CA ASP A 202 5.27 27.90 4.79
C ASP A 202 5.95 28.69 3.68
N VAL A 203 6.69 28.02 2.79
CA VAL A 203 7.23 28.63 1.57
C VAL A 203 6.10 29.11 0.65
N ALA A 204 4.98 28.40 0.55
CA ALA A 204 3.81 28.86 -0.19
C ALA A 204 3.11 30.06 0.47
N ARG A 205 3.04 30.10 1.81
CA ARG A 205 2.53 31.25 2.60
C ARG A 205 3.39 32.48 2.42
N ALA A 206 4.71 32.37 2.60
CA ALA A 206 5.66 33.46 2.46
C ALA A 206 5.67 34.05 1.03
N ALA A 207 5.44 33.22 0.02
CA ALA A 207 5.29 33.64 -1.38
C ALA A 207 3.87 34.08 -1.77
N CYS A 208 2.92 34.16 -0.82
CA CYS A 208 1.53 34.57 -1.03
C CYS A 208 0.81 33.78 -2.14
N ARG A 209 0.93 32.44 -2.15
CA ARG A 209 0.32 31.55 -3.17
C ARG A 209 -0.94 30.82 -2.65
N PRO A 210 -2.12 31.45 -2.59
CA PRO A 210 -3.32 30.86 -1.99
C PRO A 210 -3.73 29.54 -2.65
N ASP A 211 -3.62 29.43 -3.98
CA ASP A 211 -3.97 28.22 -4.74
C ASP A 211 -3.18 26.99 -4.27
N LEU A 212 -1.85 27.12 -4.12
CA LEU A 212 -0.98 26.03 -3.69
C LEU A 212 -1.19 25.69 -2.21
N ILE A 213 -1.47 26.69 -1.37
CA ILE A 213 -1.80 26.49 0.05
C ILE A 213 -3.09 25.68 0.15
N SER A 214 -4.14 26.08 -0.58
CA SER A 214 -5.42 25.37 -0.62
C SER A 214 -5.24 23.93 -1.10
N GLN A 215 -4.52 23.74 -2.19
CA GLN A 215 -4.20 22.43 -2.77
C GLN A 215 -3.48 21.49 -1.77
N MET A 216 -2.41 21.96 -1.14
CA MET A 216 -1.67 21.18 -0.14
C MET A 216 -2.50 20.92 1.13
N MET A 217 -3.33 21.87 1.57
CA MET A 217 -4.25 21.67 2.70
C MET A 217 -5.34 20.63 2.37
N THR A 218 -5.92 20.67 1.17
CA THR A 218 -6.87 19.64 0.71
C THR A 218 -6.22 18.26 0.70
N ALA A 219 -4.98 18.13 0.22
CA ALA A 219 -4.27 16.84 0.24
C ALA A 219 -3.95 16.36 1.66
N LEU A 220 -3.52 17.25 2.57
CA LEU A 220 -3.28 16.91 3.98
C LEU A 220 -4.56 16.46 4.71
N ASN A 221 -5.70 17.09 4.40
CA ASN A 221 -6.96 16.83 5.08
C ASN A 221 -7.77 15.70 4.44
N GLN A 222 -7.49 15.31 3.18
CA GLN A 222 -8.24 14.31 2.41
C GLN A 222 -8.57 13.03 3.21
N LEU A 223 -7.60 12.54 3.99
CA LEU A 223 -7.78 11.36 4.82
C LEU A 223 -8.81 11.60 5.93
N SER A 224 -8.63 12.66 6.71
CA SER A 224 -9.51 13.04 7.82
C SER A 224 -10.92 13.37 7.32
N ASP A 225 -11.02 14.13 6.23
CA ASP A 225 -12.28 14.58 5.64
C ASP A 225 -13.09 13.39 5.07
N SER A 226 -12.43 12.41 4.43
CA SER A 226 -13.07 11.17 3.96
C SER A 226 -13.60 10.32 5.14
N LEU A 227 -12.77 10.08 6.16
CA LEU A 227 -13.19 9.34 7.36
C LEU A 227 -14.35 10.05 8.08
N GLN A 228 -14.31 11.37 8.18
CA GLN A 228 -15.36 12.18 8.81
C GLN A 228 -16.66 12.19 7.99
N SER A 229 -16.57 12.28 6.66
CA SER A 229 -17.71 12.14 5.75
C SER A 229 -18.39 10.78 5.92
N PHE A 230 -17.60 9.69 5.95
CA PHE A 230 -18.11 8.34 6.15
C PHE A 230 -18.84 8.18 7.49
N VAL A 231 -18.24 8.63 8.60
CA VAL A 231 -18.88 8.60 9.93
C VAL A 231 -20.17 9.42 9.95
N THR A 232 -20.14 10.63 9.40
CA THR A 232 -21.31 11.52 9.32
C THR A 232 -22.46 10.89 8.53
N SER A 233 -22.15 10.13 7.46
CA SER A 233 -23.15 9.46 6.61
C SER A 233 -24.02 8.41 7.33
N ILE A 234 -23.58 7.93 8.50
CA ILE A 234 -24.29 6.90 9.29
C ILE A 234 -25.21 7.54 10.36
N GLY A 235 -25.08 8.84 10.62
CA GLY A 235 -25.87 9.59 11.58
C GLY A 235 -25.17 9.72 12.94
N GLY A 236 -24.88 10.95 13.33
CA GLY A 236 -24.06 11.28 14.51
C GLY A 236 -24.65 10.87 15.87
N GLN A 237 -25.89 10.37 15.94
CA GLN A 237 -26.51 9.96 17.22
C GLN A 237 -25.92 8.67 17.81
N MET A 238 -25.25 7.83 17.01
CA MET A 238 -24.49 6.68 17.52
C MET A 238 -23.18 7.09 18.21
N LEU A 239 -22.76 8.36 18.08
CA LEU A 239 -21.53 8.88 18.67
C LEU A 239 -21.71 9.27 20.14
N ALA A 240 -22.91 9.65 20.58
CA ALA A 240 -23.14 10.25 21.90
C ALA A 240 -22.66 9.40 23.11
N ASN A 241 -22.47 8.08 22.93
CA ASN A 241 -22.02 7.14 23.96
C ASN A 241 -20.75 6.36 23.56
N SER A 242 -19.92 6.83 22.62
CA SER A 242 -18.72 6.05 22.23
C SER A 242 -17.72 5.95 23.39
N PRO A 243 -17.01 4.82 23.57
CA PRO A 243 -15.90 4.73 24.52
C PRO A 243 -14.83 5.80 24.25
N PRO A 244 -13.95 6.12 25.23
CA PRO A 244 -12.80 6.96 24.99
C PRO A 244 -11.92 6.37 23.86
N PRO A 245 -11.23 7.23 23.08
CA PRO A 245 -10.39 6.77 21.98
C PRO A 245 -9.26 5.86 22.47
N LEU A 246 -8.82 4.96 21.59
CA LEU A 246 -7.80 3.98 21.89
C LEU A 246 -6.46 4.68 22.19
N GLN A 247 -5.84 4.28 23.31
CA GLN A 247 -4.49 4.64 23.69
C GLN A 247 -3.49 3.91 22.78
N LEU A 248 -3.25 4.51 21.61
CA LEU A 248 -2.28 4.10 20.61
C LEU A 248 -1.15 5.13 20.53
N ASP A 249 0.05 4.69 20.15
CA ASP A 249 1.12 5.57 19.72
C ASP A 249 0.72 6.31 18.44
N ASP A 250 1.17 7.55 18.24
CA ASP A 250 0.73 8.38 17.10
C ASP A 250 1.16 7.80 15.74
N GLU A 251 2.25 7.06 15.67
CA GLU A 251 2.67 6.34 14.46
C GLU A 251 1.70 5.18 14.14
N VAL A 252 1.37 4.36 15.14
CA VAL A 252 0.42 3.24 15.02
C VAL A 252 -0.98 3.74 14.67
N ARG A 253 -1.42 4.83 15.31
CA ARG A 253 -2.67 5.54 14.99
C ARG A 253 -2.67 6.02 13.53
N THR A 254 -1.58 6.63 13.09
CA THR A 254 -1.43 7.13 11.71
C THR A 254 -1.55 6.01 10.67
N GLU A 255 -0.85 4.89 10.88
CA GLU A 255 -0.91 3.75 9.96
C GLU A 255 -2.26 3.05 9.97
N LEU A 256 -2.92 2.95 11.13
CA LEU A 256 -4.28 2.43 11.24
C LEU A 256 -5.31 3.33 10.55
N CYS A 257 -5.18 4.66 10.66
CA CYS A 257 -6.03 5.61 9.96
C CYS A 257 -5.87 5.52 8.42
N LYS A 258 -4.66 5.25 7.91
CA LYS A 258 -4.43 4.96 6.48
C LYS A 258 -5.09 3.64 6.05
N ASP A 259 -5.01 2.60 6.88
CA ASP A 259 -5.65 1.31 6.60
C ASP A 259 -7.20 1.40 6.64
N LEU A 260 -7.76 2.24 7.52
CA LEU A 260 -9.19 2.56 7.58
C LEU A 260 -9.65 3.41 6.38
N TYR A 261 -8.87 4.41 5.98
CA TYR A 261 -9.14 5.23 4.80
C TYR A 261 -9.21 4.37 3.53
N ASP A 262 -8.22 3.48 3.34
CA ASP A 262 -8.20 2.56 2.21
C ASP A 262 -9.50 1.72 2.13
N GLU A 263 -10.04 1.25 3.27
CA GLU A 263 -11.27 0.47 3.31
C GLU A 263 -12.54 1.32 3.06
N VAL A 264 -12.58 2.56 3.56
CA VAL A 264 -13.68 3.51 3.25
C VAL A 264 -13.71 3.82 1.76
N GLU A 265 -12.58 4.23 1.20
CA GLU A 265 -12.45 4.54 -0.23
C GLU A 265 -12.75 3.30 -1.11
N ARG A 266 -12.32 2.10 -0.68
CA ARG A 266 -12.70 0.83 -1.35
C ARG A 266 -14.21 0.65 -1.41
N ARG A 267 -14.95 0.88 -0.31
CA ARG A 267 -16.41 0.76 -0.29
C ARG A 267 -17.09 1.81 -1.15
N GLU A 268 -16.58 3.04 -1.16
CA GLU A 268 -17.11 4.13 -1.98
C GLU A 268 -16.92 3.87 -3.49
N ILE A 269 -15.71 3.48 -3.92
CA ILE A 269 -15.43 3.11 -5.31
C ILE A 269 -16.25 1.88 -5.71
N GLN A 270 -16.35 0.85 -4.85
CA GLN A 270 -17.18 -0.34 -5.11
C GLN A 270 -18.66 0.05 -5.33
N SER A 271 -19.18 0.98 -4.52
CA SER A 271 -20.54 1.51 -4.65
C SER A 271 -20.74 2.30 -5.94
N GLN A 272 -19.74 3.09 -6.37
CA GLN A 272 -19.78 3.83 -7.65
C GLN A 272 -19.67 2.89 -8.87
N MET A 273 -18.89 1.81 -8.76
CA MET A 273 -18.75 0.79 -9.81
C MET A 273 -19.94 -0.17 -9.90
N ASN A 274 -20.73 -0.29 -8.84
CA ASN A 274 -21.79 -1.29 -8.68
C ASN A 274 -21.27 -2.72 -8.96
N CYS A 275 -20.20 -3.12 -8.24
CA CYS A 275 -19.51 -4.40 -8.42
C CYS A 275 -19.23 -5.10 -7.10
N ASP A 276 -18.98 -6.42 -7.13
CA ASP A 276 -18.61 -7.24 -5.96
C ASP A 276 -17.28 -7.99 -6.15
N GLU A 277 -16.51 -7.66 -7.19
CA GLU A 277 -15.32 -8.41 -7.60
C GLU A 277 -14.11 -8.27 -6.64
N VAL A 278 -14.08 -7.21 -5.83
CA VAL A 278 -13.00 -6.89 -4.89
C VAL A 278 -13.56 -6.75 -3.46
N PRO A 279 -13.92 -7.88 -2.80
CA PRO A 279 -14.66 -7.86 -1.54
C PRO A 279 -13.85 -7.37 -0.33
N PHE A 280 -12.52 -7.24 -0.46
CA PHE A 280 -11.61 -6.76 0.57
C PHE A 280 -10.38 -6.09 -0.06
N LEU A 281 -9.59 -5.37 0.74
CA LEU A 281 -8.40 -4.68 0.27
C LEU A 281 -7.37 -5.63 -0.41
N PRO A 282 -6.91 -5.30 -1.63
CA PRO A 282 -5.82 -6.03 -2.28
C PRO A 282 -4.54 -6.06 -1.42
N VAL A 283 -3.78 -7.14 -1.55
CA VAL A 283 -2.49 -7.33 -0.87
C VAL A 283 -1.48 -6.31 -1.41
N ASN A 284 -0.86 -5.53 -0.54
CA ASN A 284 0.29 -4.69 -0.88
C ASN A 284 1.58 -5.48 -0.55
N PRO A 285 2.44 -5.79 -1.54
CA PRO A 285 3.71 -6.48 -1.31
C PRO A 285 4.69 -5.76 -0.37
N ALA A 286 4.57 -4.44 -0.21
CA ALA A 286 5.39 -3.65 0.71
C ALA A 286 5.00 -3.84 2.19
N PHE A 287 3.82 -4.40 2.49
CA PHE A 287 3.36 -4.61 3.85
C PHE A 287 3.55 -6.05 4.32
N ALA A 288 3.87 -6.21 5.62
CA ALA A 288 3.93 -7.51 6.25
C ALA A 288 2.60 -8.28 6.12
N SER A 289 2.68 -9.62 6.08
CA SER A 289 1.52 -10.51 5.95
C SER A 289 0.45 -10.26 7.01
N ILE A 290 0.86 -9.98 8.25
CA ILE A 290 -0.02 -9.64 9.38
C ILE A 290 -0.80 -8.34 9.09
N ARG A 291 -0.15 -7.28 8.60
CA ARG A 291 -0.81 -6.02 8.26
C ARG A 291 -1.79 -6.19 7.09
N ASN A 292 -1.38 -6.92 6.04
CA ASN A 292 -2.29 -7.26 4.93
C ASN A 292 -3.52 -8.04 5.42
N GLN A 293 -3.36 -9.00 6.32
CA GLN A 293 -4.47 -9.73 6.91
C GLN A 293 -5.38 -8.83 7.76
N SER A 294 -4.82 -7.90 8.55
CA SER A 294 -5.59 -6.91 9.32
C SER A 294 -6.39 -5.97 8.42
N ARG A 295 -5.78 -5.43 7.36
CA ARG A 295 -6.46 -4.62 6.32
C ARG A 295 -7.63 -5.38 5.70
N GLN A 296 -7.45 -6.64 5.36
CA GLN A 296 -8.50 -7.48 4.79
C GLN A 296 -9.62 -7.84 5.77
N LYS A 297 -9.33 -7.91 7.08
CA LYS A 297 -10.36 -8.11 8.12
C LYS A 297 -11.31 -6.93 8.25
N LEU A 298 -10.91 -5.69 7.89
CA LEU A 298 -11.79 -4.52 7.94
C LEU A 298 -13.05 -4.68 7.06
N ALA A 299 -12.93 -5.41 5.95
CA ALA A 299 -14.07 -5.74 5.08
C ALA A 299 -15.16 -6.59 5.75
N ARG A 300 -14.85 -7.28 6.86
CA ARG A 300 -15.83 -8.04 7.64
C ARG A 300 -16.71 -7.17 8.52
N LEU A 301 -16.29 -5.93 8.81
CA LEU A 301 -17.02 -4.99 9.64
C LEU A 301 -18.21 -4.42 8.85
N ASN A 302 -19.39 -4.42 9.46
CA ASN A 302 -20.54 -3.70 8.92
C ASN A 302 -20.28 -2.18 8.96
N ARG A 303 -21.15 -1.36 8.32
CA ARG A 303 -20.90 0.09 8.24
C ARG A 303 -20.84 0.77 9.62
N GLN A 304 -21.67 0.36 10.57
CA GLN A 304 -21.69 0.92 11.93
C GLN A 304 -20.44 0.51 12.72
N GLU A 305 -20.03 -0.76 12.64
CA GLU A 305 -18.79 -1.25 13.27
C GLU A 305 -17.54 -0.53 12.74
N LEU A 306 -17.47 -0.31 11.42
CA LEU A 306 -16.36 0.43 10.81
C LEU A 306 -16.33 1.90 11.27
N ALA A 307 -17.49 2.58 11.33
CA ALA A 307 -17.56 3.94 11.84
C ALA A 307 -17.22 4.03 13.34
N ALA A 308 -17.67 3.08 14.15
CA ALA A 308 -17.27 3.01 15.56
C ALA A 308 -15.75 2.84 15.71
N LEU A 309 -15.12 1.99 14.89
CA LEU A 309 -13.67 1.83 14.86
C LEU A 309 -12.94 3.12 14.44
N ILE A 310 -13.42 3.82 13.41
CA ILE A 310 -12.87 5.13 12.99
C ILE A 310 -12.93 6.14 14.15
N VAL A 311 -14.07 6.22 14.83
CA VAL A 311 -14.27 7.12 15.98
C VAL A 311 -13.35 6.78 17.15
N LEU A 312 -13.15 5.50 17.44
CA LEU A 312 -12.21 5.04 18.46
C LEU A 312 -10.74 5.30 18.11
N CYS A 313 -10.38 5.37 16.82
CA CYS A 313 -8.99 5.61 16.39
C CYS A 313 -8.65 7.11 16.29
N VAL A 314 -9.55 7.89 15.68
CA VAL A 314 -9.34 9.33 15.42
C VAL A 314 -9.76 10.17 16.63
N GLY A 315 -10.81 9.77 17.36
CA GLY A 315 -11.42 10.55 18.43
C GLY A 315 -12.45 11.56 17.91
N GLN A 316 -13.58 11.69 18.61
CA GLN A 316 -14.68 12.57 18.18
C GLN A 316 -14.29 14.04 18.06
N GLU A 317 -13.47 14.54 19.00
CA GLU A 317 -13.04 15.93 19.02
C GLU A 317 -12.14 16.28 17.83
N ARG A 318 -11.28 15.35 17.38
CA ARG A 318 -10.45 15.55 16.18
C ARG A 318 -11.27 15.46 14.89
N LEU A 319 -12.30 14.61 14.88
CA LEU A 319 -13.28 14.51 13.79
C LEU A 319 -14.19 15.76 13.71
N SER A 320 -14.53 16.39 14.84
CA SER A 320 -15.39 17.57 14.88
C SER A 320 -14.64 18.91 14.75
N ALA A 321 -13.38 18.99 15.16
CA ALA A 321 -12.57 20.21 15.10
C ALA A 321 -12.44 20.80 13.68
N HIS A 322 -12.53 19.97 12.63
CA HIS A 322 -12.55 20.43 11.24
C HIS A 322 -13.76 21.33 10.89
N ASN A 323 -14.85 21.30 11.67
CA ASN A 323 -15.98 22.25 11.51
C ASN A 323 -15.71 23.64 12.14
N SER A 324 -14.74 23.78 13.05
CA SER A 324 -14.54 25.00 13.82
C SER A 324 -13.45 25.94 13.28
N CYS A 325 -12.51 25.43 12.48
CA CYS A 325 -11.40 26.23 11.94
C CYS A 325 -11.75 27.05 10.67
N SER A 326 -13.01 27.05 10.23
CA SER A 326 -13.51 27.86 9.10
C SER A 326 -14.10 29.22 9.52
N GLY A 327 -13.99 29.61 10.80
CA GLY A 327 -14.56 30.84 11.35
C GLY A 327 -13.54 31.77 12.04
N SER A 328 -13.41 32.99 11.50
CA SER A 328 -12.83 34.18 12.15
C SER A 328 -11.33 34.17 12.52
N VAL A 329 -10.48 34.56 11.55
CA VAL A 329 -9.26 35.32 11.88
C VAL A 329 -9.68 36.76 12.21
N GLY A 330 -9.91 37.04 13.48
CA GLY A 330 -10.34 38.36 13.94
C GLY A 330 -10.63 38.41 15.43
N GLY A 331 -9.65 38.89 16.22
CA GLY A 331 -9.78 39.05 17.67
C GLY A 331 -8.41 39.35 18.28
N GLY A 332 -8.18 40.60 18.70
CA GLY A 332 -6.89 41.04 19.21
C GLY A 332 -6.55 40.46 20.58
N VAL A 333 -5.25 40.27 20.83
CA VAL A 333 -4.71 39.88 22.14
C VAL A 333 -5.09 40.94 23.19
N ARG A 334 -5.81 40.52 24.23
CA ARG A 334 -5.81 41.18 25.54
C ARG A 334 -5.55 40.12 26.60
N LEU A 335 -4.53 40.38 27.42
CA LEU A 335 -4.24 39.63 28.63
C LEU A 335 -5.30 39.98 29.69
N PRO A 336 -5.76 39.02 30.52
CA PRO A 336 -6.43 39.32 31.78
C PRO A 336 -5.36 39.58 32.87
N ASP A 337 -5.54 40.66 33.63
CA ASP A 337 -4.87 40.86 34.91
C ASP A 337 -5.63 40.09 36.02
N ASP A 338 -4.92 39.78 37.11
CA ASP A 338 -5.41 39.08 38.31
C ASP A 338 -6.32 39.93 39.23
N ASP A 339 -6.88 39.25 40.23
CA ASP A 339 -7.49 39.74 41.48
C ASP A 339 -8.83 40.51 41.41
N ASP A 340 -9.90 39.85 41.92
CA ASP A 340 -10.76 40.40 42.99
C ASP A 340 -11.75 39.32 43.51
N GLU A 341 -11.43 38.70 44.65
CA GLU A 341 -12.41 38.07 45.57
C GLU A 341 -12.77 39.12 46.64
N PRO A 342 -14.04 39.25 47.12
CA PRO A 342 -14.60 38.32 48.12
C PRO A 342 -16.17 38.20 48.01
N LEU A 343 -17.01 37.72 48.95
CA LEU A 343 -16.86 37.28 50.35
C LEU A 343 -17.96 36.26 50.76
N TYR A 344 -17.63 35.43 51.76
CA TYR A 344 -18.43 34.80 52.85
C TYR A 344 -19.91 35.25 53.08
N ASP A 345 -20.86 34.44 53.60
CA ASP A 345 -20.78 33.32 54.57
C ASP A 345 -22.11 32.51 54.70
N SER A 346 -22.06 31.38 55.45
CA SER A 346 -23.11 30.81 56.34
C SER A 346 -24.28 30.01 55.70
N VAL A 347 -24.75 28.86 56.23
CA VAL A 347 -24.56 28.15 57.53
C VAL A 347 -24.49 26.62 57.33
N CYS A 348 -23.89 25.91 58.30
CA CYS A 348 -23.71 24.45 58.45
C CYS A 348 -24.96 23.60 58.79
N GLY A 349 -24.80 22.28 58.75
CA GLY A 349 -25.72 21.30 59.38
C GLY A 349 -25.40 19.84 59.03
N ASP A 350 -24.56 19.18 59.82
CA ASP A 350 -24.43 17.71 59.85
C ASP A 350 -25.60 17.08 60.64
N ASP A 351 -25.94 15.81 60.37
CA ASP A 351 -26.30 14.77 61.38
C ASP A 351 -26.74 13.45 60.69
N ASP A 352 -26.10 12.33 61.10
CA ASP A 352 -26.62 10.95 61.30
C ASP A 352 -27.51 10.18 60.28
N ILE A 353 -27.71 8.84 60.34
CA ILE A 353 -26.84 7.66 60.64
C ILE A 353 -27.63 6.39 60.23
N THR A 354 -26.97 5.33 59.74
CA THR A 354 -27.36 3.87 59.62
C THR A 354 -28.84 3.38 59.53
N ILE A 355 -29.10 2.33 58.71
CA ILE A 355 -29.61 0.97 59.12
C ILE A 355 -29.97 0.11 57.86
N VAL A 356 -29.25 -0.99 57.58
CA VAL A 356 -29.56 -2.45 57.71
C VAL A 356 -30.45 -3.10 56.61
N THR A 357 -30.12 -4.36 56.31
CA THR A 357 -30.62 -5.33 55.31
C THR A 357 -31.76 -6.24 55.78
N GLU A 358 -32.53 -6.84 54.85
CA GLU A 358 -33.20 -8.18 54.88
C GLU A 358 -33.92 -8.35 53.51
N GLU A 359 -33.70 -9.37 52.65
CA GLU A 359 -34.05 -10.82 52.70
C GLU A 359 -35.56 -11.15 52.86
N VAL A 360 -36.16 -11.89 51.90
CA VAL A 360 -36.95 -13.16 52.05
C VAL A 360 -37.11 -13.86 50.67
N GLU A 361 -37.18 -15.21 50.63
CA GLU A 361 -37.31 -16.11 49.45
C GLU A 361 -38.78 -16.59 49.14
N GLU A 362 -38.88 -17.64 48.29
CA GLU A 362 -40.01 -18.60 48.04
C GLU A 362 -41.09 -18.24 46.97
N THR A 363 -41.65 -19.17 46.14
CA THR A 363 -41.41 -20.62 45.87
C THR A 363 -42.00 -21.10 44.49
N MET A 364 -41.38 -22.14 43.91
CA MET A 364 -41.92 -23.27 43.09
C MET A 364 -42.84 -23.12 41.84
N ALA A 365 -42.43 -23.71 40.70
CA ALA A 365 -43.02 -24.94 40.10
C ALA A 365 -42.29 -25.41 38.80
N ALA A 366 -42.36 -26.72 38.46
CA ALA A 366 -41.60 -27.40 37.39
C ALA A 366 -42.19 -27.28 35.96
N SER A 367 -41.43 -27.50 34.87
CA SER A 367 -41.19 -28.83 34.26
C SER A 367 -40.11 -28.81 33.15
N ALA A 368 -39.47 -29.96 32.90
CA ALA A 368 -38.23 -30.14 32.13
C ALA A 368 -38.35 -30.26 30.59
N ALA A 369 -37.24 -29.94 29.90
CA ALA A 369 -36.69 -30.69 28.76
C ALA A 369 -35.17 -30.42 28.62
N GLU A 370 -34.40 -31.39 28.11
CA GLU A 370 -32.95 -31.51 28.32
C GLU A 370 -32.09 -30.99 27.13
N THR A 371 -30.86 -30.52 27.40
CA THR A 371 -29.55 -31.02 26.86
C THR A 371 -28.41 -29.98 27.04
N PRO A 372 -27.12 -30.38 27.07
CA PRO A 372 -26.16 -29.79 28.03
C PRO A 372 -25.15 -28.75 27.50
N THR A 373 -24.55 -28.06 28.49
CA THR A 373 -23.18 -27.53 28.55
C THR A 373 -22.15 -28.40 27.80
N GLU A 374 -20.98 -27.93 27.34
CA GLU A 374 -19.86 -27.32 28.08
C GLU A 374 -18.75 -26.97 27.05
N TRP A 375 -17.68 -26.17 27.24
CA TRP A 375 -16.97 -25.64 28.42
C TRP A 375 -16.63 -24.14 28.26
N LEU A 376 -16.45 -23.45 29.40
CA LEU A 376 -15.63 -22.25 29.55
C LEU A 376 -14.97 -22.32 30.94
N THR A 377 -13.64 -22.41 31.03
CA THR A 377 -12.91 -22.22 32.29
C THR A 377 -11.65 -21.40 32.06
N ALA A 378 -11.50 -20.34 32.85
CA ALA A 378 -10.33 -19.47 32.84
C ALA A 378 -9.13 -20.12 33.56
N SER A 379 -7.93 -19.57 33.35
CA SER A 379 -6.73 -19.88 34.14
C SER A 379 -6.07 -18.58 34.64
N PRO A 380 -5.39 -18.62 35.80
CA PRO A 380 -5.03 -17.42 36.58
C PRO A 380 -3.75 -16.71 36.07
N PRO A 381 -3.51 -15.45 36.50
CA PRO A 381 -2.33 -14.69 36.10
C PRO A 381 -1.04 -15.17 36.78
N SER A 382 0.09 -14.89 36.15
CA SER A 382 1.44 -15.13 36.69
C SER A 382 2.42 -14.07 36.15
N PRO A 383 3.58 -13.86 36.81
CA PRO A 383 4.02 -12.50 37.14
C PRO A 383 4.84 -11.78 36.05
N ALA A 384 4.91 -10.46 36.21
CA ALA A 384 5.62 -9.56 35.30
C ALA A 384 7.15 -9.80 35.28
N PRO A 385 7.78 -9.86 34.09
CA PRO A 385 9.22 -9.79 33.94
C PRO A 385 9.70 -8.33 33.79
N THR A 386 10.73 -8.04 34.57
CA THR A 386 11.69 -6.92 34.54
C THR A 386 11.99 -6.26 33.20
N LEU A 387 12.33 -4.95 33.25
CA LEU A 387 12.87 -4.16 32.15
C LEU A 387 13.95 -4.90 31.35
N GLN A 388 13.78 -4.98 30.03
CA GLN A 388 14.87 -5.16 29.07
C GLN A 388 14.99 -3.92 28.20
N SER A 389 16.24 -3.59 27.85
CA SER A 389 16.64 -2.41 27.10
C SER A 389 15.96 -2.31 25.73
N VAL A 390 15.57 -1.09 25.36
CA VAL A 390 15.03 -0.72 24.04
C VAL A 390 15.93 -1.29 22.92
N PRO A 391 15.41 -2.09 21.98
CA PRO A 391 16.15 -2.48 20.78
C PRO A 391 16.30 -1.25 19.86
N PRO A 392 17.40 -1.15 19.09
CA PRO A 392 17.62 -0.02 18.17
C PRO A 392 16.52 0.04 17.09
N PRO A 393 16.30 1.22 16.46
CA PRO A 393 15.27 1.40 15.45
C PRO A 393 15.41 0.37 14.33
N VAL A 394 14.28 -0.21 13.92
CA VAL A 394 14.24 -1.26 12.89
C VAL A 394 14.67 -0.64 11.56
N ALA A 395 15.86 -1.01 11.09
CA ALA A 395 16.34 -0.58 9.78
C ALA A 395 15.35 -0.98 8.69
N GLU A 396 15.01 -0.03 7.81
CA GLU A 396 14.17 -0.28 6.65
C GLU A 396 14.79 -1.38 5.77
N ALA A 397 13.95 -2.22 5.17
CA ALA A 397 14.42 -3.34 4.36
C ALA A 397 15.13 -2.82 3.09
N PRO A 398 16.42 -3.16 2.84
CA PRO A 398 17.16 -2.66 1.69
C PRO A 398 16.46 -2.90 0.35
N SER A 399 16.65 -1.98 -0.62
CA SER A 399 15.91 -1.92 -1.90
C SER A 399 15.93 -3.20 -2.75
N PHE A 400 16.91 -4.09 -2.57
CA PHE A 400 16.98 -5.38 -3.27
C PHE A 400 16.06 -6.47 -2.68
N PHE A 401 15.54 -6.31 -1.46
CA PHE A 401 14.76 -7.34 -0.77
C PHE A 401 13.48 -7.81 -1.50
N PRO A 402 12.65 -6.92 -2.09
CA PRO A 402 11.45 -7.36 -2.82
C PRO A 402 11.78 -8.29 -3.99
N ASN A 403 12.85 -7.99 -4.73
CA ASN A 403 13.33 -8.81 -5.85
C ASN A 403 13.88 -10.16 -5.35
N LEU A 404 14.56 -10.15 -4.20
CA LEU A 404 15.06 -11.37 -3.54
C LEU A 404 13.89 -12.30 -3.13
N ILE A 405 12.83 -11.75 -2.54
CA ILE A 405 11.62 -12.49 -2.16
C ILE A 405 10.99 -13.13 -3.39
N VAL A 406 10.79 -12.37 -4.47
CA VAL A 406 10.26 -12.88 -5.75
C VAL A 406 11.11 -14.05 -6.28
N LYS A 407 12.45 -13.97 -6.23
CA LYS A 407 13.32 -15.07 -6.65
C LYS A 407 13.21 -16.30 -5.75
N THR A 408 13.12 -16.14 -4.43
CA THR A 408 12.93 -17.28 -3.51
C THR A 408 11.58 -17.99 -3.73
N ASP A 409 10.52 -17.25 -4.03
CA ASP A 409 9.21 -17.82 -4.42
C ASP A 409 9.27 -18.51 -5.80
N GLU A 410 9.95 -17.93 -6.79
CA GLU A 410 10.22 -18.57 -8.09
C GLU A 410 10.92 -19.93 -7.94
N ILE A 411 11.98 -19.98 -7.12
CA ILE A 411 12.73 -21.23 -6.85
C ILE A 411 11.84 -22.23 -6.10
N THR A 412 11.02 -21.78 -5.16
CA THR A 412 10.07 -22.63 -4.41
C THR A 412 8.99 -23.23 -5.33
N LYS A 413 8.45 -22.44 -6.26
CA LYS A 413 7.48 -22.91 -7.27
C LYS A 413 8.10 -23.91 -8.23
N ARG A 414 9.33 -23.67 -8.71
CA ARG A 414 10.03 -24.61 -9.61
C ARG A 414 10.47 -25.91 -8.92
N THR A 415 10.95 -25.84 -7.68
CA THR A 415 11.26 -27.05 -6.90
C THR A 415 9.98 -27.86 -6.62
N HIS A 416 8.84 -27.23 -6.35
CA HIS A 416 7.55 -27.93 -6.26
C HIS A 416 7.14 -28.58 -7.58
N ALA A 417 7.27 -27.88 -8.71
CA ALA A 417 6.98 -28.43 -10.04
C ALA A 417 7.86 -29.66 -10.36
N LEU A 418 9.15 -29.63 -9.98
CA LEU A 418 10.06 -30.76 -10.12
C LEU A 418 9.69 -31.95 -9.21
N LEU A 419 9.23 -31.69 -7.97
CA LEU A 419 8.70 -32.75 -7.09
C LEU A 419 7.42 -33.38 -7.65
N VAL A 420 6.54 -32.59 -8.28
CA VAL A 420 5.35 -33.12 -8.97
C VAL A 420 5.76 -33.98 -10.17
N ALA A 421 6.69 -33.49 -11.01
CA ALA A 421 7.22 -34.25 -12.13
C ALA A 421 7.88 -35.56 -11.71
N ALA A 422 8.66 -35.55 -10.61
CA ALA A 422 9.31 -36.75 -10.07
C ALA A 422 8.29 -37.78 -9.55
N LYS A 423 7.17 -37.32 -8.95
CA LYS A 423 6.06 -38.20 -8.55
C LYS A 423 5.29 -38.79 -9.73
N THR A 424 5.20 -38.08 -10.85
CA THR A 424 4.53 -38.54 -12.08
C THR A 424 5.47 -39.24 -13.07
N GLN A 425 6.73 -39.44 -12.71
CA GLN A 425 7.77 -40.06 -13.55
C GLN A 425 7.96 -39.38 -14.92
N ASN A 426 7.81 -38.05 -14.98
CA ASN A 426 7.89 -37.26 -16.22
C ASN A 426 9.33 -36.78 -16.51
N ASP A 427 10.19 -37.73 -16.87
CA ASP A 427 11.64 -37.53 -17.01
C ASP A 427 12.02 -36.44 -18.04
N ALA A 428 11.20 -36.26 -19.09
CA ALA A 428 11.44 -35.27 -20.15
C ALA A 428 11.44 -33.81 -19.64
N SER A 429 10.83 -33.56 -18.47
CA SER A 429 10.74 -32.23 -17.88
C SER A 429 11.87 -31.90 -16.90
N TYR A 430 12.55 -32.91 -16.33
CA TYR A 430 13.47 -32.70 -15.20
C TYR A 430 14.62 -31.76 -15.57
N LEU A 431 15.34 -32.04 -16.66
CA LEU A 431 16.52 -31.27 -17.04
C LEU A 431 16.20 -29.79 -17.34
N SER A 432 15.02 -29.53 -17.91
CA SER A 432 14.53 -28.17 -18.15
C SER A 432 14.26 -27.44 -16.83
N ILE A 433 13.53 -28.07 -15.90
CA ILE A 433 13.20 -27.46 -14.61
C ILE A 433 14.46 -27.29 -13.74
N CYS A 434 15.38 -28.27 -13.71
CA CYS A 434 16.68 -28.17 -13.02
C CYS A 434 17.50 -26.98 -13.54
N LYS A 435 17.59 -26.80 -14.87
CA LYS A 435 18.29 -25.65 -15.46
C LYS A 435 17.64 -24.32 -15.11
N GLN A 436 16.30 -24.26 -15.10
CA GLN A 436 15.58 -23.06 -14.65
C GLN A 436 15.79 -22.75 -13.16
N ILE A 437 15.79 -23.77 -12.28
CA ILE A 437 16.11 -23.61 -10.86
C ILE A 437 17.51 -23.01 -10.70
N ARG A 438 18.51 -23.55 -11.41
CA ARG A 438 19.88 -23.00 -11.39
C ARG A 438 19.93 -21.55 -11.88
N CYS A 439 19.29 -21.22 -13.00
CA CYS A 439 19.27 -19.83 -13.49
C CYS A 439 18.70 -18.87 -12.44
N SER A 440 17.57 -19.21 -11.78
CA SER A 440 16.99 -18.36 -10.73
C SER A 440 17.86 -18.24 -9.48
N VAL A 441 18.60 -19.30 -9.13
CA VAL A 441 19.58 -19.27 -8.03
C VAL A 441 20.78 -18.38 -8.36
N LEU A 442 21.25 -18.39 -9.62
CA LEU A 442 22.31 -17.49 -10.08
C LEU A 442 21.80 -16.03 -10.16
N GLU A 443 20.60 -15.80 -10.69
CA GLU A 443 19.94 -14.48 -10.68
C GLU A 443 19.80 -13.92 -9.24
N MET A 444 19.39 -14.75 -8.29
CA MET A 444 19.34 -14.41 -6.86
C MET A 444 20.72 -14.02 -6.29
N SER A 445 21.83 -14.53 -6.88
CA SER A 445 23.18 -14.15 -6.46
C SER A 445 23.63 -12.78 -6.96
N TYR A 446 23.12 -12.31 -8.11
CA TYR A 446 23.35 -10.96 -8.62
C TYR A 446 22.49 -9.90 -7.91
N LEU A 447 21.40 -10.31 -7.24
CA LEU A 447 20.54 -9.41 -6.46
C LEU A 447 21.08 -9.09 -5.07
N LEU A 448 22.03 -9.89 -4.53
CA LEU A 448 22.63 -9.64 -3.22
C LEU A 448 23.90 -8.78 -3.39
N PRO A 449 23.95 -7.53 -2.89
CA PRO A 449 25.14 -6.69 -3.02
C PRO A 449 26.33 -7.31 -2.27
N HIS A 450 27.50 -7.35 -2.90
CA HIS A 450 28.74 -7.84 -2.28
C HIS A 450 29.17 -7.04 -1.03
N SER A 451 28.61 -5.83 -0.84
CA SER A 451 28.77 -4.98 0.34
C SER A 451 27.78 -5.27 1.48
N TYR A 452 26.86 -6.22 1.33
CA TYR A 452 25.87 -6.53 2.36
C TYR A 452 26.54 -7.15 3.60
N PRO A 453 26.36 -6.60 4.81
CA PRO A 453 27.23 -6.87 5.95
C PRO A 453 27.07 -8.26 6.60
N GLU A 454 26.10 -9.08 6.18
CA GLU A 454 25.85 -10.41 6.77
C GLU A 454 26.61 -11.54 6.05
N PRO A 455 27.60 -12.19 6.71
CA PRO A 455 28.32 -13.34 6.12
C PRO A 455 27.45 -14.59 6.03
N ALA A 456 26.44 -14.72 6.89
CA ALA A 456 25.51 -15.85 6.91
C ALA A 456 24.70 -15.93 5.60
N CYS A 457 24.19 -14.81 5.09
CA CYS A 457 23.45 -14.75 3.83
C CYS A 457 24.34 -15.16 2.64
N HIS A 458 25.58 -14.67 2.59
CA HIS A 458 26.55 -15.04 1.55
C HIS A 458 26.91 -16.54 1.59
N SER A 459 27.13 -17.09 2.79
CA SER A 459 27.41 -18.52 2.97
C SER A 459 26.21 -19.40 2.56
N ALA A 460 25.00 -19.03 2.97
CA ALA A 460 23.78 -19.73 2.60
C ALA A 460 23.52 -19.67 1.08
N LEU A 461 23.70 -18.52 0.44
CA LEU A 461 23.61 -18.35 -1.02
C LEU A 461 24.59 -19.27 -1.76
N GLN A 462 25.86 -19.31 -1.35
CA GLN A 462 26.88 -20.20 -1.93
C GLN A 462 26.50 -21.68 -1.79
N ASN A 463 25.85 -22.07 -0.69
CA ASN A 463 25.36 -23.43 -0.50
C ASN A 463 24.15 -23.77 -1.41
N ILE A 464 23.27 -22.80 -1.70
CA ILE A 464 22.18 -23.00 -2.68
C ILE A 464 22.74 -23.12 -4.10
N ILE A 465 23.73 -22.30 -4.47
CA ILE A 465 24.39 -22.36 -5.80
C ILE A 465 24.97 -23.77 -6.01
N ARG A 466 25.76 -24.28 -5.07
CA ARG A 466 26.31 -25.65 -5.13
C ARG A 466 25.20 -26.70 -5.23
N ALA A 467 24.15 -26.61 -4.41
CA ALA A 467 23.04 -27.56 -4.46
C ALA A 467 22.27 -27.52 -5.81
N ALA A 468 22.18 -26.35 -6.46
CA ALA A 468 21.54 -26.20 -7.77
C ALA A 468 22.44 -26.71 -8.91
N ASP A 469 23.75 -26.52 -8.82
CA ASP A 469 24.71 -27.14 -9.75
C ASP A 469 24.74 -28.66 -9.60
N ASP A 470 24.80 -29.18 -8.38
CA ASP A 470 24.69 -30.62 -8.11
C ASP A 470 23.38 -31.20 -8.64
N LEU A 471 22.26 -30.48 -8.49
CA LEU A 471 20.96 -30.88 -9.05
C LEU A 471 21.01 -30.99 -10.59
N VAL A 472 21.59 -30.03 -11.30
CA VAL A 472 21.72 -30.08 -12.77
C VAL A 472 22.69 -31.19 -13.19
N ASN A 473 23.88 -31.25 -12.60
CA ASN A 473 24.93 -32.20 -12.97
C ASN A 473 24.48 -33.65 -12.74
N ASN A 474 23.80 -33.94 -11.63
CA ASN A 474 23.23 -35.27 -11.39
C ASN A 474 22.03 -35.54 -12.31
N CYS A 475 21.18 -34.55 -12.59
CA CYS A 475 20.06 -34.72 -13.52
C CYS A 475 20.53 -35.08 -14.95
N GLU A 476 21.69 -34.60 -15.40
CA GLU A 476 22.28 -34.97 -16.69
C GLU A 476 22.82 -36.42 -16.67
N CYS A 477 23.41 -36.86 -15.57
CA CYS A 477 23.91 -38.24 -15.41
C CYS A 477 22.81 -39.31 -15.23
N LEU A 478 21.63 -38.95 -14.72
CA LEU A 478 20.55 -39.89 -14.39
C LEU A 478 19.71 -40.35 -15.60
N LEU A 479 19.84 -39.71 -16.77
CA LEU A 479 18.99 -39.99 -17.95
C LEU A 479 19.10 -41.41 -18.54
N ASN A 480 20.05 -42.23 -18.07
CA ASN A 480 20.30 -43.60 -18.54
C ASN A 480 20.02 -44.69 -17.47
N GLY A 481 19.35 -44.36 -16.36
CA GLY A 481 19.12 -45.27 -15.21
C GLY A 481 17.66 -45.70 -14.98
N ASP A 482 17.42 -46.44 -13.89
CA ASP A 482 16.06 -46.82 -13.44
C ASP A 482 15.28 -45.56 -12.99
N LYS A 483 14.10 -45.36 -13.60
CA LYS A 483 13.22 -44.22 -13.35
C LYS A 483 12.82 -44.06 -11.88
N ALA A 484 12.60 -45.15 -11.15
CA ALA A 484 12.20 -45.10 -9.74
C ALA A 484 13.37 -44.61 -8.86
N GLU A 485 14.57 -45.14 -9.10
CA GLU A 485 15.78 -44.74 -8.38
C GLU A 485 16.19 -43.29 -8.73
N ASN A 486 16.05 -42.91 -9.99
CA ASN A 486 16.30 -41.56 -10.50
C ASN A 486 15.36 -40.53 -9.86
N ALA A 487 14.05 -40.82 -9.81
CA ALA A 487 13.08 -39.96 -9.15
C ALA A 487 13.41 -39.79 -7.65
N GLN A 488 13.80 -40.87 -6.96
CA GLN A 488 14.19 -40.80 -5.55
C GLN A 488 15.46 -39.97 -5.31
N LYS A 489 16.46 -40.08 -6.19
CA LYS A 489 17.69 -39.25 -6.17
C LYS A 489 17.38 -37.78 -6.43
N ILE A 490 16.54 -37.46 -7.44
CA ILE A 490 16.12 -36.09 -7.74
C ILE A 490 15.33 -35.49 -6.58
N ILE A 491 14.38 -36.22 -5.99
CA ILE A 491 13.63 -35.75 -4.80
C ILE A 491 14.61 -35.37 -3.67
N LYS A 492 15.63 -36.18 -3.40
CA LYS A 492 16.64 -35.89 -2.38
C LYS A 492 17.43 -34.60 -2.68
N LEU A 493 17.89 -34.41 -3.92
CA LEU A 493 18.61 -33.21 -4.36
C LEU A 493 17.74 -31.94 -4.31
N VAL A 494 16.46 -32.05 -4.70
CA VAL A 494 15.50 -30.95 -4.62
C VAL A 494 15.22 -30.54 -3.17
N PHE A 495 15.16 -31.50 -2.23
CA PHE A 495 15.09 -31.19 -0.81
C PHE A 495 16.33 -30.44 -0.31
N THR A 496 17.54 -30.74 -0.81
CA THR A 496 18.75 -29.97 -0.49
C THR A 496 18.65 -28.52 -0.97
N VAL A 497 18.17 -28.28 -2.20
CA VAL A 497 17.94 -26.91 -2.71
C VAL A 497 16.88 -26.17 -1.88
N ALA A 498 15.74 -26.81 -1.62
CA ALA A 498 14.65 -26.20 -0.84
C ALA A 498 15.06 -25.91 0.62
N HIS A 499 15.86 -26.79 1.24
CA HIS A 499 16.44 -26.54 2.56
C HIS A 499 17.45 -25.39 2.53
N GLY A 500 18.29 -25.31 1.50
CA GLY A 500 19.19 -24.17 1.29
C GLY A 500 18.42 -22.85 1.21
N VAL A 501 17.38 -22.77 0.39
CA VAL A 501 16.51 -21.57 0.27
C VAL A 501 15.88 -21.21 1.62
N LYS A 502 15.36 -22.19 2.38
CA LYS A 502 14.83 -21.95 3.73
C LYS A 502 15.90 -21.37 4.66
N THR A 503 17.12 -21.92 4.65
CA THR A 503 18.24 -21.46 5.49
C THR A 503 18.71 -20.06 5.10
N PHE A 504 18.72 -19.73 3.80
CA PHE A 504 19.00 -18.38 3.30
C PHE A 504 17.95 -17.38 3.77
N VAL A 505 16.65 -17.70 3.64
CA VAL A 505 15.56 -16.86 4.17
C VAL A 505 15.68 -16.65 5.69
N ILE A 506 16.02 -17.69 6.46
CA ILE A 506 16.23 -17.59 7.92
C ILE A 506 17.47 -16.78 8.30
N SER A 507 18.44 -16.65 7.40
CA SER A 507 19.67 -15.86 7.60
C SER A 507 19.43 -14.35 7.48
N PHE A 508 18.32 -13.91 6.88
CA PHE A 508 17.95 -12.49 6.86
C PHE A 508 17.14 -12.09 8.09
N PRO A 509 17.60 -11.11 8.90
CA PRO A 509 16.84 -10.60 10.04
C PRO A 509 15.44 -10.10 9.67
N HIS A 510 15.32 -9.39 8.54
CA HIS A 510 14.04 -8.82 8.08
C HIS A 510 13.04 -9.87 7.58
N LEU A 511 13.49 -11.06 7.15
CA LEU A 511 12.59 -12.14 6.71
C LEU A 511 12.13 -13.05 7.86
N ARG A 512 12.86 -13.09 9.00
CA ARG A 512 12.48 -13.89 10.18
C ARG A 512 11.09 -13.56 10.71
N ASN A 513 10.65 -12.30 10.64
CA ASN A 513 9.35 -11.84 11.13
C ASN A 513 8.16 -12.22 10.23
N THR A 514 8.37 -13.08 9.22
CA THR A 514 7.32 -13.52 8.27
C THR A 514 6.85 -14.97 8.46
N GLN A 515 7.47 -15.75 9.36
CA GLN A 515 6.99 -17.11 9.69
C GLN A 515 6.12 -17.09 10.96
N PRO A 516 4.99 -17.83 10.99
CA PRO A 516 4.26 -18.06 12.23
C PRO A 516 5.10 -18.88 13.21
N PRO A 517 4.86 -18.77 14.53
CA PRO A 517 5.45 -19.68 15.50
C PRO A 517 5.01 -21.13 15.23
N VAL A 518 5.90 -22.08 15.50
CA VAL A 518 5.74 -23.52 15.29
C VAL A 518 4.79 -24.13 16.32
#